data_AF-A0A091DNW8-F1
#
_entry.id   AF-A0A091DNW8-F1
#
_cell.length_a   1.000
_cell.length_b   1.000
_cell.length_c   1.000
_cell.angle_alpha   90.00
_cell.angle_beta   90.00
_cell.angle_gamma   90.00
#
_symmetry.space_group_name_H-M   'P 1'
#
loop_
_entity.id
_entity.type
_entity.pdbx_description
1 polymer ?
#
loop_
_entity_poly.entity_id
_entity_poly.type
_entity_poly.pdbx_seq_one_letter_code
_entity_poly.pdbx_strand_id
1 'polypeptide(L)'
;MQSTVVSFKELCGLSSLASLMQCMVAVSPHFLGPDDTPQVVLNLSELYPTMAMELQGIVPEVLKKIVTTYHMKIQSLKALIENAYAMYEKIVHCQKAAMEFHEHLYSIGTKECLKEGKLQKAIESFTWHITILKGQMDLLKYVKNNTLENLKQIHFAAVSCGLNKPGTEIADAEIQKPHWSLEVIPEKSK
;
A
#
# COMPACT_ATOMS: atom_id res chain seq x y z
N MET A 1 7.78 2.91 -14.44
CA MET A 1 7.81 2.87 -12.95
C MET A 1 9.04 2.16 -12.36
N GLN A 2 9.73 1.23 -13.06
CA GLN A 2 10.93 0.56 -12.49
C GLN A 2 12.17 1.47 -12.37
N SER A 3 12.32 2.48 -13.22
CA SER A 3 13.54 3.31 -13.28
C SER A 3 13.85 4.06 -11.98
N THR A 4 12.85 4.63 -11.32
CA THR A 4 13.06 5.44 -10.10
C THR A 4 13.41 4.60 -8.87
N VAL A 5 13.04 3.30 -8.83
CA VAL A 5 13.33 2.40 -7.67
C VAL A 5 14.78 1.96 -7.69
N VAL A 6 15.29 1.67 -8.88
CA VAL A 6 16.69 1.31 -9.10
C VAL A 6 17.60 2.48 -8.71
N SER A 7 17.25 3.71 -9.10
CA SER A 7 18.04 4.91 -8.80
C SER A 7 18.21 5.18 -7.29
N PHE A 8 17.18 4.96 -6.46
CA PHE A 8 17.31 5.18 -5.01
C PHE A 8 18.24 4.17 -4.35
N LYS A 9 18.11 2.89 -4.72
CA LYS A 9 18.93 1.82 -4.12
C LYS A 9 20.39 1.94 -4.54
N GLU A 10 20.63 2.31 -5.80
CA GLU A 10 21.96 2.64 -6.31
C GLU A 10 22.56 3.86 -5.59
N LEU A 11 21.76 4.91 -5.34
CA LEU A 11 22.20 6.07 -4.55
C LEU A 11 22.52 5.72 -3.08
N CYS A 12 21.90 4.67 -2.53
CA CYS A 12 22.21 4.15 -1.20
C CYS A 12 23.38 3.15 -1.19
N GLY A 13 23.96 2.80 -2.36
CA GLY A 13 25.01 1.79 -2.47
C GLY A 13 24.55 0.37 -2.17
N LEU A 14 23.24 0.10 -2.21
CA LEU A 14 22.66 -1.19 -1.85
C LEU A 14 22.19 -1.99 -3.06
N SER A 15 22.11 -3.32 -2.89
CA SER A 15 21.55 -4.23 -3.87
C SER A 15 20.13 -3.83 -4.30
N SER A 16 19.76 -4.13 -5.54
CA SER A 16 18.39 -3.95 -6.06
C SER A 16 17.34 -4.72 -5.26
N LEU A 17 17.74 -5.72 -4.48
CA LEU A 17 16.88 -6.49 -3.57
C LEU A 17 16.65 -5.82 -2.20
N ALA A 18 17.45 -4.80 -1.83
CA ALA A 18 17.37 -4.18 -0.51
C ALA A 18 16.02 -3.49 -0.28
N SER A 19 15.48 -3.59 0.94
CA SER A 19 14.24 -2.91 1.31
C SER A 19 14.47 -1.40 1.47
N LEU A 20 13.39 -0.62 1.42
CA LEU A 20 13.48 0.83 1.69
C LEU A 20 13.93 1.12 3.12
N MET A 21 13.57 0.26 4.08
CA MET A 21 14.10 0.30 5.44
C MET A 21 15.62 0.18 5.47
N GLN A 22 16.18 -0.79 4.73
CA GLN A 22 17.64 -0.96 4.64
C GLN A 22 18.31 0.23 3.97
N CYS A 23 17.70 0.80 2.93
CA CYS A 23 18.15 2.02 2.29
C CYS A 23 18.19 3.17 3.30
N MET A 24 17.12 3.36 4.07
CA MET A 24 17.07 4.37 5.12
C MET A 24 18.19 4.23 6.13
N VAL A 25 18.37 3.05 6.71
CA VAL A 25 19.46 2.79 7.68
C VAL A 25 20.84 3.08 7.07
N ALA A 26 21.05 2.73 5.80
CA ALA A 26 22.33 2.95 5.12
C ALA A 26 22.63 4.43 4.85
N VAL A 27 21.61 5.25 4.53
CA VAL A 27 21.82 6.68 4.26
C VAL A 27 21.80 7.56 5.50
N SER A 28 21.22 7.07 6.60
CA SER A 28 21.10 7.81 7.87
C SER A 28 22.39 8.44 8.40
N PRO A 29 23.56 7.78 8.38
CA PRO A 29 24.81 8.40 8.84
C PRO A 29 25.19 9.64 8.04
N HIS A 30 24.77 9.73 6.77
CA HIS A 30 25.03 10.90 5.93
C HIS A 30 24.07 12.06 6.20
N PHE A 31 22.97 11.81 6.90
CA PHE A 31 22.02 12.84 7.32
C PHE A 31 22.38 13.48 8.66
N LEU A 32 23.37 12.93 9.37
CA LEU A 32 23.91 13.52 10.59
C LEU A 32 25.10 14.45 10.24
N GLY A 33 25.14 15.60 10.91
CA GLY A 33 26.26 16.54 10.86
C GLY A 33 27.45 16.09 11.71
N PRO A 34 28.59 16.79 11.61
CA PRO A 34 29.79 16.48 12.38
C PRO A 34 29.61 16.57 13.90
N ASP A 35 28.56 17.26 14.38
CA ASP A 35 28.19 17.39 15.80
C ASP A 35 26.95 16.53 16.17
N ASP A 36 26.66 15.47 15.42
CA ASP A 36 25.41 14.66 15.54
C ASP A 36 24.11 15.48 15.37
N THR A 37 24.21 16.68 14.79
CA THR A 37 23.04 17.51 14.46
C THR A 37 22.39 17.03 13.15
N PRO A 38 21.09 16.70 13.11
CA PRO A 38 20.45 16.18 11.91
C PRO A 38 20.34 17.27 10.84
N GLN A 39 21.05 17.09 9.72
CA GLN A 39 20.93 17.93 8.51
C GLN A 39 19.65 17.62 7.73
N VAL A 40 19.06 16.46 7.97
CA VAL A 40 17.76 16.05 7.41
C VAL A 40 16.91 15.52 8.54
N VAL A 41 15.70 16.03 8.66
CA VAL A 41 14.75 15.64 9.70
C VAL A 41 13.48 15.11 9.06
N LEU A 42 13.01 13.94 9.48
CA LEU A 42 11.67 13.45 9.16
C LEU A 42 10.66 14.13 10.07
N ASN A 43 9.68 14.81 9.48
CA ASN A 43 8.48 15.19 10.18
C ASN A 43 7.57 13.95 10.32
N LEU A 44 7.57 13.37 11.52
CA LEU A 44 6.77 12.20 11.90
C LEU A 44 5.41 12.57 12.51
N SER A 45 5.12 13.88 12.67
CA SER A 45 3.82 14.30 13.21
C SER A 45 2.68 13.99 12.25
N GLU A 46 3.00 13.80 10.97
CA GLU A 46 2.06 13.35 9.98
C GLU A 46 2.12 11.82 9.80
N LEU A 47 0.96 11.17 9.95
CA LEU A 47 0.83 9.73 9.75
C LEU A 47 1.04 9.36 8.27
N TYR A 48 1.53 8.14 8.02
CA TYR A 48 1.71 7.61 6.67
C TYR A 48 0.50 7.92 5.79
N PRO A 49 0.68 8.41 4.55
CA PRO A 49 1.92 8.55 3.78
C PRO A 49 2.36 10.01 3.60
N THR A 50 2.17 10.89 4.58
CA THR A 50 2.52 12.31 4.43
C THR A 50 3.81 12.74 5.14
N MET A 51 4.54 11.79 5.75
CA MET A 51 5.88 12.04 6.27
C MET A 51 6.80 12.71 5.25
N ALA A 52 7.30 13.87 5.61
CA ALA A 52 8.20 14.68 4.80
C ALA A 52 9.59 14.74 5.44
N MET A 53 10.63 14.73 4.61
CA MET A 53 11.99 15.04 5.02
C MET A 53 12.23 16.55 4.85
N GLU A 54 12.50 17.24 5.94
CA GLU A 54 12.90 18.63 5.95
C GLU A 54 14.44 18.71 5.91
N LEU A 55 14.98 19.46 4.95
CA LEU A 55 16.41 19.79 4.90
C LEU A 55 16.70 20.93 5.88
N GLN A 56 17.74 20.77 6.71
CA GLN A 56 18.22 21.80 7.62
C GLN A 56 19.54 22.39 7.12
N GLY A 57 19.58 23.70 6.91
CA GLY A 57 20.81 24.42 6.55
C GLY A 57 21.28 24.17 5.10
N ILE A 58 22.59 24.36 4.88
CA ILE A 58 23.24 24.15 3.58
C ILE A 58 23.66 22.68 3.49
N VAL A 59 22.89 21.90 2.72
CA VAL A 59 23.07 20.45 2.63
C VAL A 59 23.73 20.08 1.28
N PRO A 60 24.70 19.13 1.26
CA PRO A 60 25.29 18.62 0.02
C PRO A 60 24.28 18.21 -1.06
N GLU A 61 24.63 18.44 -2.33
CA GLU A 61 23.75 18.15 -3.48
C GLU A 61 23.33 16.67 -3.56
N VAL A 62 24.21 15.76 -3.12
CA VAL A 62 23.91 14.33 -3.05
C VAL A 62 22.78 14.06 -2.05
N LEU A 63 22.79 14.69 -0.88
CA LEU A 63 21.73 14.54 0.13
C LEU A 63 20.40 15.12 -0.36
N LYS A 64 20.43 16.27 -1.05
CA LYS A 64 19.23 16.83 -1.69
C LYS A 64 18.61 15.83 -2.66
N LYS A 65 19.42 15.19 -3.52
CA LYS A 65 18.93 14.16 -4.46
C LYS A 65 18.33 12.94 -3.74
N ILE A 66 18.95 12.49 -2.65
CA ILE A 66 18.43 11.37 -1.84
C ILE A 66 17.07 11.76 -1.24
N VAL A 67 16.96 12.95 -0.64
CA VAL A 67 15.71 13.47 -0.05
C VAL A 67 14.62 13.64 -1.10
N THR A 68 14.92 14.21 -2.28
CA THR A 68 13.95 14.32 -3.38
C THR A 68 13.49 12.93 -3.85
N THR A 69 14.41 11.99 -3.99
CA THR A 69 14.09 10.63 -4.41
C THR A 69 13.22 9.91 -3.38
N TYR A 70 13.50 10.09 -2.09
CA TYR A 70 12.68 9.60 -0.99
C TYR A 70 11.24 10.16 -1.06
N HIS A 71 11.06 11.47 -1.23
CA HIS A 71 9.72 12.06 -1.37
C HIS A 71 8.96 11.49 -2.58
N MET A 72 9.62 11.35 -3.73
CA MET A 72 9.00 10.72 -4.91
C MET A 72 8.57 9.27 -4.62
N LYS A 73 9.33 8.54 -3.79
CA LYS A 73 8.97 7.18 -3.36
C LYS A 73 7.75 7.18 -2.48
N ILE A 74 7.70 8.02 -1.45
CA ILE A 74 6.55 8.13 -0.55
C ILE A 74 5.29 8.51 -1.33
N GLN A 75 5.38 9.48 -2.25
CA GLN A 75 4.26 9.86 -3.12
C GLN A 75 3.81 8.71 -4.04
N SER A 76 4.75 7.93 -4.59
CA SER A 76 4.39 6.76 -5.39
C SER A 76 3.70 5.67 -4.56
N LEU A 77 4.09 5.46 -3.30
CA LEU A 77 3.45 4.49 -2.40
C LEU A 77 2.06 4.97 -1.98
N LYS A 78 1.89 6.28 -1.73
CA LYS A 78 0.58 6.92 -1.50
C LYS A 78 -0.36 6.67 -2.68
N ALA A 79 0.07 7.03 -3.89
CA ALA A 79 -0.72 6.83 -5.10
C ALA A 79 -1.07 5.35 -5.31
N LEU A 80 -0.16 4.42 -4.99
CA LEU A 80 -0.43 2.99 -5.05
C LEU A 80 -1.54 2.57 -4.08
N ILE A 81 -1.51 3.05 -2.83
CA ILE A 81 -2.55 2.76 -1.83
C ILE A 81 -3.91 3.30 -2.27
N GLU A 82 -3.96 4.55 -2.73
CA GLU A 82 -5.20 5.19 -3.19
C GLU A 82 -5.77 4.49 -4.42
N ASN A 83 -4.91 4.16 -5.40
CA ASN A 83 -5.33 3.42 -6.59
C ASN A 83 -5.80 2.00 -6.25
N ALA A 84 -5.13 1.31 -5.33
CA ALA A 84 -5.55 -0.02 -4.89
C ALA A 84 -6.93 0.03 -4.22
N TYR A 85 -7.20 1.05 -3.41
CA TYR A 85 -8.52 1.28 -2.81
C TYR A 85 -9.60 1.56 -3.85
N ALA A 86 -9.35 2.49 -4.77
CA ALA A 86 -10.30 2.83 -5.83
C ALA A 86 -10.62 1.63 -6.75
N MET A 87 -9.61 0.80 -7.06
CA MET A 87 -9.80 -0.43 -7.82
C MET A 87 -10.55 -1.49 -7.03
N TYR A 88 -10.26 -1.61 -5.73
CA TYR A 88 -10.95 -2.55 -4.85
C TYR A 88 -12.46 -2.29 -4.83
N GLU A 89 -12.88 -1.03 -4.63
CA GLU A 89 -14.30 -0.64 -4.62
C GLU A 89 -15.00 -0.96 -5.95
N LYS A 90 -14.33 -0.73 -7.08
CA LYS A 90 -14.87 -1.08 -8.40
C LYS A 90 -15.07 -2.59 -8.56
N ILE A 91 -14.14 -3.40 -8.07
CA ILE A 91 -14.24 -4.85 -8.13
C ILE A 91 -15.33 -5.37 -7.18
N VAL A 92 -15.46 -4.80 -5.97
CA VAL A 92 -16.57 -5.11 -5.05
C VAL A 92 -17.91 -4.86 -5.73
N HIS A 93 -18.08 -3.69 -6.37
CA HIS A 93 -19.31 -3.36 -7.07
C HIS A 93 -19.60 -4.34 -8.23
N CYS A 94 -18.58 -4.64 -9.04
CA CYS A 94 -18.69 -5.59 -10.14
C CYS A 94 -19.04 -7.01 -9.65
N GLN A 95 -18.41 -7.46 -8.56
CA GLN A 95 -18.68 -8.77 -7.97
C GLN A 95 -20.11 -8.85 -7.45
N LYS A 96 -20.60 -7.82 -6.76
CA LYS A 96 -21.97 -7.77 -6.27
C LYS A 96 -22.98 -7.89 -7.42
N ALA A 97 -22.80 -7.11 -8.49
CA ALA A 97 -23.65 -7.20 -9.68
C ALA A 97 -23.55 -8.58 -10.36
N ALA A 98 -22.37 -9.17 -10.42
CA ALA A 98 -22.18 -10.52 -10.98
C ALA A 98 -22.87 -11.60 -10.14
N MET A 99 -22.83 -11.49 -8.81
CA MET A 99 -23.53 -12.41 -7.89
C MET A 99 -25.03 -12.29 -8.03
N GLU A 100 -25.57 -11.07 -8.02
CA GLU A 100 -27.00 -10.81 -8.25
C GLU A 100 -27.45 -11.38 -9.60
N PHE A 101 -26.67 -11.17 -10.66
CA PHE A 101 -26.98 -11.76 -11.96
C PHE A 101 -26.92 -13.29 -11.94
N HIS A 102 -25.91 -13.87 -11.30
CA HIS A 102 -25.75 -15.32 -11.18
C HIS A 102 -26.92 -15.99 -10.44
N GLU A 103 -27.46 -15.36 -9.39
CA GLU A 103 -28.65 -15.86 -8.67
C GLU A 103 -29.88 -15.97 -9.59
N HIS A 104 -30.04 -15.04 -10.53
CA HIS A 104 -31.17 -15.01 -11.45
C HIS A 104 -30.92 -15.75 -12.77
N LEU A 105 -29.66 -16.11 -13.06
CA LEU A 105 -29.22 -16.63 -14.36
C LEU A 105 -29.97 -17.88 -14.79
N TYR A 106 -30.25 -18.80 -13.86
CA TYR A 106 -31.03 -20.01 -14.18
C TYR A 106 -32.47 -19.67 -14.61
N SER A 107 -33.14 -18.78 -13.87
CA SER A 107 -34.50 -18.31 -14.18
C SER A 107 -34.54 -17.56 -15.51
N ILE A 108 -33.56 -16.71 -15.77
CA ILE A 108 -33.43 -15.98 -17.04
C ILE A 108 -33.20 -16.98 -18.19
N GLY A 109 -32.27 -17.92 -18.03
CA GLY A 109 -31.94 -18.87 -19.08
C GLY A 109 -33.07 -19.82 -19.44
N THR A 110 -33.88 -20.22 -18.46
CA THR A 110 -35.08 -21.03 -18.68
C THR A 110 -36.18 -20.24 -19.37
N LYS A 111 -36.40 -18.97 -19.00
CA LYS A 111 -37.36 -18.07 -19.67
C LYS A 111 -36.97 -17.78 -21.13
N GLU A 112 -35.68 -17.66 -21.41
CA GLU A 112 -35.13 -17.44 -22.75
C GLU A 112 -34.97 -18.74 -23.56
N CYS A 113 -35.53 -19.87 -23.08
CA CYS A 113 -35.49 -21.18 -23.73
C CYS A 113 -34.07 -21.65 -24.10
N LEU A 114 -33.08 -21.33 -23.26
CA LEU A 114 -31.71 -21.80 -23.45
C LEU A 114 -31.65 -23.32 -23.26
N LYS A 115 -30.90 -24.00 -24.14
CA LYS A 115 -30.56 -25.41 -23.96
C LYS A 115 -29.81 -25.59 -22.64
N GLU A 116 -30.18 -26.61 -21.87
CA GLU A 116 -29.61 -26.91 -20.54
C GLU A 116 -28.08 -26.90 -20.53
N GLY A 117 -27.44 -27.54 -21.51
CA GLY A 117 -25.97 -27.54 -21.61
C GLY A 117 -25.33 -26.17 -21.87
N LYS A 118 -26.04 -25.22 -22.50
CA LYS A 118 -25.57 -23.83 -22.66
C LYS A 118 -25.77 -23.05 -21.36
N LEU A 119 -26.92 -23.25 -20.70
CA LEU A 119 -27.24 -22.62 -19.43
C LEU A 119 -26.25 -23.03 -18.33
N GLN A 120 -25.96 -24.33 -18.23
CA GLN A 120 -25.02 -24.88 -17.27
C GLN A 120 -23.61 -24.29 -17.46
N LYS A 121 -23.12 -24.22 -18.71
CA LYS A 121 -21.83 -23.57 -19.01
C LYS A 121 -21.81 -22.09 -18.66
N ALA A 122 -22.93 -21.37 -18.85
CA ALA A 122 -23.01 -19.97 -18.45
C ALA A 122 -22.91 -19.84 -16.92
N ILE A 123 -23.63 -20.67 -16.17
CA ILE A 123 -23.60 -20.68 -14.70
C ILE A 123 -22.19 -20.97 -14.17
N GLU A 124 -21.53 -22.00 -14.70
CA GLU A 124 -20.15 -22.34 -14.34
C GLU A 124 -19.17 -21.20 -14.66
N SER A 125 -19.33 -20.56 -15.83
CA SER A 125 -18.53 -19.41 -16.23
C SER A 125 -18.69 -18.23 -15.28
N PHE A 126 -19.92 -17.87 -14.91
CA PHE A 126 -20.18 -16.81 -13.94
C PHE A 126 -19.64 -17.15 -12.55
N THR A 127 -19.76 -18.40 -12.10
CA THR A 127 -19.16 -18.86 -10.85
C THR A 127 -17.64 -18.62 -10.84
N TRP A 128 -16.96 -19.01 -11.92
CA TRP A 128 -15.51 -18.81 -12.05
C TRP A 128 -15.12 -17.32 -12.10
N HIS A 129 -15.87 -16.48 -12.84
CA HIS A 129 -15.64 -15.03 -12.85
C HIS A 129 -15.79 -14.41 -11.45
N ILE A 130 -16.82 -14.80 -10.68
CA ILE A 130 -17.01 -14.32 -9.31
C ILE A 130 -15.82 -14.71 -8.41
N THR A 131 -15.30 -15.94 -8.56
CA THR A 131 -14.09 -16.38 -7.84
C THR A 131 -12.85 -15.57 -8.23
N ILE A 132 -12.67 -15.23 -9.51
CA ILE A 132 -11.55 -14.37 -9.94
C ILE A 132 -11.66 -12.99 -9.33
N LEU A 133 -12.84 -12.37 -9.37
CA LEU A 133 -13.06 -11.05 -8.78
C LEU A 133 -12.70 -11.07 -7.29
N LYS A 134 -13.08 -12.14 -6.57
CA LYS A 134 -12.65 -12.36 -5.18
C LYS A 134 -11.13 -12.41 -5.03
N GLY A 135 -10.44 -13.21 -5.86
CA GLY A 135 -8.98 -13.30 -5.83
C GLY A 135 -8.28 -11.96 -6.11
N GLN A 136 -8.80 -11.15 -7.04
CA GLN A 136 -8.26 -9.82 -7.33
C GLN A 136 -8.43 -8.86 -6.16
N MET A 137 -9.58 -8.89 -5.48
CA MET A 137 -9.81 -8.11 -4.27
C MET A 137 -8.82 -8.48 -3.15
N ASP A 138 -8.58 -9.77 -2.95
CA ASP A 138 -7.63 -10.25 -1.95
C ASP A 138 -6.20 -9.81 -2.27
N LEU A 139 -5.81 -9.82 -3.55
CA LEU A 139 -4.54 -9.29 -4.00
C LEU A 139 -4.40 -7.79 -3.74
N LEU A 140 -5.44 -7.00 -4.02
CA LEU A 140 -5.44 -5.56 -3.75
C LEU A 140 -5.33 -5.25 -2.24
N LYS A 141 -6.04 -6.02 -1.40
CA LYS A 141 -5.90 -5.94 0.07
C LYS A 141 -4.47 -6.25 0.50
N TYR A 142 -3.89 -7.32 -0.03
CA TYR A 142 -2.51 -7.70 0.27
C TYR A 142 -1.52 -6.60 -0.12
N VAL A 143 -1.60 -6.09 -1.35
CA VAL A 143 -0.71 -5.01 -1.85
C VAL A 143 -0.83 -3.77 -0.97
N LYS A 144 -2.05 -3.37 -0.61
CA LYS A 144 -2.28 -2.23 0.30
C LYS A 144 -1.62 -2.45 1.66
N ASN A 145 -1.89 -3.59 2.29
CA ASN A 145 -1.39 -3.89 3.63
C ASN A 145 0.14 -4.00 3.66
N ASN A 146 0.71 -4.67 2.66
CA ASN A 146 2.16 -4.77 2.51
C ASN A 146 2.81 -3.40 2.26
N THR A 147 2.17 -2.52 1.50
CA THR A 147 2.66 -1.15 1.27
C THR A 147 2.62 -0.32 2.56
N LEU A 148 1.54 -0.42 3.34
CA LEU A 148 1.43 0.23 4.65
C LEU A 148 2.48 -0.28 5.64
N GLU A 149 2.74 -1.58 5.64
CA GLU A 149 3.76 -2.17 6.52
C GLU A 149 5.17 -1.73 6.12
N ASN A 150 5.49 -1.70 4.83
CA ASN A 150 6.75 -1.14 4.34
C ASN A 150 6.93 0.32 4.75
N LEU A 151 5.87 1.11 4.68
CA LEU A 151 5.87 2.50 5.14
C LEU A 151 6.20 2.58 6.64
N LYS A 152 5.59 1.73 7.48
CA LYS A 152 5.92 1.67 8.91
C LYS A 152 7.37 1.33 9.20
N GLN A 153 7.93 0.37 8.47
CA GLN A 153 9.33 -0.01 8.63
C GLN A 153 10.28 1.15 8.28
N ILE A 154 9.95 1.94 7.26
CA ILE A 154 10.72 3.14 6.88
C ILE A 154 10.73 4.17 8.02
N HIS A 155 9.58 4.44 8.63
CA HIS A 155 9.48 5.35 9.77
C HIS A 155 10.24 4.84 10.99
N PHE A 156 10.08 3.56 11.35
CA PHE A 156 10.79 2.99 12.48
C PHE A 156 12.31 3.06 12.29
N ALA A 157 12.78 2.81 11.06
CA ALA A 157 14.19 3.00 10.72
C ALA A 157 14.62 4.46 10.87
N ALA A 158 13.83 5.43 10.40
CA ALA A 158 14.14 6.85 10.54
C ALA A 158 14.24 7.28 12.02
N VAL A 159 13.29 6.85 12.87
CA VAL A 159 13.32 7.09 14.32
C VAL A 159 14.56 6.46 14.96
N SER A 160 14.82 5.19 14.66
CA SER A 160 15.97 4.47 15.22
C SER A 160 17.32 5.09 14.82
N CYS A 161 17.33 5.84 13.72
CA CYS A 161 18.50 6.57 13.23
C CYS A 161 18.60 8.01 13.74
N GLY A 162 17.72 8.44 14.64
CA GLY A 162 17.73 9.80 15.21
C GLY A 162 17.33 10.90 14.22
N LEU A 163 16.64 10.54 13.12
CA LEU A 163 16.21 11.50 12.11
C LEU A 163 14.87 12.18 12.46
N ASN A 164 14.28 11.86 13.61
CA ASN A 164 13.02 12.46 14.05
C ASN A 164 13.23 13.90 14.55
N LYS A 165 12.26 14.77 14.27
CA LYS A 165 12.30 16.15 14.77
C LYS A 165 12.24 16.16 16.30
N PRO A 166 13.16 16.87 17.01
CA PRO A 166 13.08 16.97 18.46
C PRO A 166 11.75 17.60 18.88
N GLY A 167 11.02 16.94 19.78
CA GLY A 167 9.68 17.32 20.23
C GLY A 167 8.52 16.62 19.49
N THR A 168 8.81 15.73 18.53
CA THR A 168 7.80 14.84 17.92
C THR A 168 7.85 13.48 18.62
N GLU A 169 7.52 13.46 19.91
CA GLU A 169 7.13 12.23 20.57
C GLU A 169 5.72 11.92 20.08
N ILE A 170 5.57 10.85 19.30
CA ILE A 170 4.25 10.28 19.07
C ILE A 170 3.76 9.88 20.46
N ALA A 171 2.76 10.59 20.98
CA ALA A 171 2.02 10.08 22.11
C ALA A 171 1.55 8.67 21.72
N ASP A 172 2.09 7.65 22.39
CA ASP A 172 1.77 6.22 22.26
C ASP A 172 0.28 5.90 22.57
N ALA A 173 -0.62 6.89 22.50
CA ALA A 173 -1.96 6.84 23.04
C ALA A 173 -3.09 6.66 21.99
N GLU A 174 -2.83 6.76 20.68
CA GLU A 174 -3.91 6.63 19.67
C GLU A 174 -3.59 5.68 18.50
N ILE A 175 -2.90 4.56 18.77
CA ILE A 175 -3.10 3.33 17.97
C ILE A 175 -4.38 2.64 18.46
N GLN A 176 -5.50 3.39 18.52
CA GLN A 176 -6.81 2.81 18.82
C GLN A 176 -7.51 2.46 17.52
N LYS A 177 -7.52 1.15 17.26
CA LYS A 177 -8.46 0.37 16.44
C LYS A 177 -8.72 0.90 15.01
N PRO A 178 -8.30 0.17 13.95
CA PRO A 178 -9.02 0.30 12.70
C PRO A 178 -10.48 -0.07 12.98
N HIS A 179 -11.37 0.91 12.88
CA HIS A 179 -12.81 0.67 12.80
C HIS A 179 -13.10 -0.05 11.48
N TRP A 180 -12.84 -1.35 11.45
CA TRP A 180 -13.44 -2.28 10.51
C TRP A 180 -13.72 -3.56 11.28
N SER A 181 -14.92 -3.61 11.87
CA SER A 181 -15.57 -4.86 12.22
C SER A 181 -15.50 -5.77 11.01
N LEU A 182 -14.84 -6.91 11.17
CA LEU A 182 -15.08 -8.08 10.34
C LEU A 182 -16.55 -8.45 10.57
N GLU A 183 -17.45 -7.98 9.71
CA GLU A 183 -18.76 -8.61 9.60
C GLU A 183 -18.49 -10.03 9.09
N VAL A 184 -18.48 -10.99 10.01
CA VAL A 184 -18.53 -12.41 9.70
C VAL A 184 -19.79 -12.62 8.88
N ILE A 185 -19.62 -12.91 7.59
CA ILE A 185 -20.70 -13.34 6.72
C ILE A 185 -21.31 -14.59 7.37
N PRO A 186 -22.60 -14.58 7.77
CA PRO A 186 -23.21 -15.79 8.30
C PRO A 186 -23.29 -16.82 7.18
N GLU A 187 -22.54 -17.90 7.37
CA GLU A 187 -22.64 -19.12 6.58
C GLU A 187 -24.05 -19.68 6.81
N LYS A 188 -24.92 -19.56 5.80
CA LYS A 188 -26.23 -20.19 5.84
C LYS A 188 -26.04 -21.70 5.74
N SER A 189 -26.06 -22.37 6.88
CA SER A 189 -26.32 -23.80 6.95
C SER A 189 -27.74 -24.10 6.44
N LYS A 190 -27.84 -25.15 5.62
CA LYS A 190 -29.07 -25.75 5.06
C LYS A 190 -30.18 -25.92 6.08
#